data_AF-A0A7Y5D870-F1
#
_entry.id   AF-A0A7Y5D870-F1
#
_cell.length_a   1.000
_cell.length_b   1.000
_cell.length_c   1.000
_cell.angle_alpha   90.00
_cell.angle_beta   90.00
_cell.angle_gamma   90.00
#
_symmetry.space_group_name_H-M   'P 1'
#
loop_
_entity.id
_entity.type
_entity.pdbx_description
1 polymer ?
#
loop_
_entity_poly.entity_id
_entity_poly.type
_entity_poly.pdbx_seq_one_letter_code
_entity_poly.pdbx_strand_id
1 'polypeptide(L)'
;MSLVEVLRTALFALRGNWLRSALTSLGVIIGIAAVIVMVSVGQGTQAEIEKLVSGLGSQRLDIAPGSGRGFGGVRMSASSFFTLTEDDADAIRREVPGIQYTSALLRGNTQAVYAENNWSTSWQGVEADWFEINGWELAGGPGFESRDYTSGAKSALLGESVRRELFGEEEAVGQTIRLGRVPFTVVGTLKSKGQGGFGQDQDDLIVIPLGTARRRMSSNASLPPGAVQQISVGVADPDGLSTAQAEIEALLRQRHKIQPGAEDDFSVRNLAEIVATRTQTTKLMSLLLGAVAGISLIVGGIGIMNIMLVSVTERIREIGLRMAVGAGPRDIRRQFLAEAMLISLIGGVIGIALGIVGALLVSKFGSLPVALNGKVIGLAAGFSIATGLFFGYYPASKAAKLDPIEALRQQ
;
A
#
# COMPACT_ATOMS: atom_id res chain seq x y z
N MET A 1 -26.87 -1.02 -43.63
CA MET A 1 -26.96 -2.08 -42.61
C MET A 1 -27.24 -1.45 -41.26
N SER A 2 -28.19 -1.98 -40.48
CA SER A 2 -28.44 -1.57 -39.11
C SER A 2 -27.38 -2.13 -38.16
N LEU A 3 -27.17 -1.50 -37.00
CA LEU A 3 -26.17 -1.93 -36.02
C LEU A 3 -26.47 -3.34 -35.46
N VAL A 4 -27.76 -3.70 -35.41
CA VAL A 4 -28.27 -5.02 -35.01
C VAL A 4 -27.95 -6.10 -36.05
N GLU A 5 -28.09 -5.81 -37.36
CA GLU A 5 -27.70 -6.73 -38.43
C GLU A 5 -26.21 -7.06 -38.37
N VAL A 6 -25.37 -6.04 -38.18
CA VAL A 6 -23.91 -6.21 -38.09
C VAL A 6 -23.54 -7.14 -36.93
N LEU A 7 -24.11 -6.90 -35.74
CA LEU A 7 -23.91 -7.74 -34.55
C LEU A 7 -24.39 -9.18 -34.77
N ARG A 8 -25.57 -9.37 -35.36
CA ARG A 8 -26.15 -10.69 -35.63
C ARG A 8 -25.33 -11.49 -36.65
N THR A 9 -24.80 -10.82 -37.67
CA THR A 9 -23.96 -11.44 -38.71
C THR A 9 -22.59 -11.84 -38.14
N ALA A 10 -21.98 -10.97 -37.32
CA ALA A 10 -20.73 -11.27 -36.64
C ALA A 10 -20.85 -12.47 -35.68
N LEU A 11 -21.93 -12.54 -34.90
CA LEU A 11 -22.18 -13.66 -33.99
C LEU A 11 -22.34 -15.00 -34.74
N PHE A 12 -22.95 -14.99 -35.94
CA PHE A 12 -23.09 -16.18 -36.77
C PHE A 12 -21.76 -16.62 -37.39
N ALA A 13 -20.93 -15.68 -37.83
CA ALA A 13 -19.59 -15.95 -38.36
C ALA A 13 -18.67 -16.63 -37.33
N LEU A 14 -18.71 -16.19 -36.06
CA LEU A 14 -17.93 -16.79 -34.96
C LEU A 14 -18.31 -18.25 -34.68
N ARG A 15 -19.60 -18.59 -34.85
CA ARG A 15 -20.11 -19.95 -34.60
C ARG A 15 -19.62 -20.97 -35.63
N GLY A 16 -19.26 -20.54 -36.84
CA GLY A 16 -18.74 -21.41 -37.90
C GLY A 16 -17.33 -21.96 -37.64
N ASN A 17 -16.48 -21.18 -36.95
CA ASN A 17 -15.07 -21.52 -36.69
C ASN A 17 -14.71 -21.31 -35.20
N TRP A 18 -15.45 -22.00 -34.32
CA TRP A 18 -15.39 -21.80 -32.87
C TRP A 18 -13.98 -21.98 -32.27
N LEU A 19 -13.23 -23.02 -32.68
CA LEU A 19 -11.88 -23.29 -32.17
C LEU A 19 -10.92 -22.14 -32.51
N ARG A 20 -11.03 -21.58 -33.71
CA ARG A 20 -10.22 -20.46 -34.18
C ARG A 20 -10.54 -19.18 -33.40
N SER A 21 -11.83 -18.94 -33.13
CA SER A 21 -12.31 -17.81 -32.32
C SER A 21 -11.87 -17.93 -30.85
N ALA A 22 -11.87 -19.14 -30.30
CA ALA A 22 -11.35 -19.42 -28.95
C ALA A 22 -9.84 -19.16 -28.87
N LEU A 23 -9.05 -19.69 -29.80
CA LEU A 23 -7.60 -19.50 -29.82
C LEU A 23 -7.18 -18.03 -30.01
N THR A 24 -7.92 -17.24 -30.79
CA THR A 24 -7.67 -15.77 -30.91
C THR A 24 -8.03 -15.01 -29.65
N SER A 25 -9.21 -15.28 -29.09
CA SER A 25 -9.63 -14.62 -27.85
C SER A 25 -8.71 -14.96 -26.68
N LEU A 26 -8.09 -16.14 -26.65
CA LEU A 26 -7.19 -16.58 -25.58
C LEU A 26 -6.06 -15.58 -25.25
N GLY A 27 -5.40 -15.03 -26.27
CA GLY A 27 -4.33 -14.03 -26.04
C GLY A 27 -4.84 -12.74 -25.40
N VAL A 28 -6.04 -12.29 -25.79
CA VAL A 28 -6.71 -11.12 -25.20
C VAL A 28 -7.26 -11.43 -23.81
N ILE A 29 -7.81 -12.62 -23.59
CA ILE A 29 -8.29 -13.13 -22.29
C ILE A 29 -7.13 -13.11 -21.28
N ILE A 30 -5.99 -13.72 -21.63
CA ILE A 30 -4.81 -13.80 -20.76
C ILE A 30 -4.23 -12.40 -20.51
N GLY A 31 -4.09 -11.58 -21.55
CA GLY A 31 -3.59 -10.21 -21.42
C GLY A 31 -4.45 -9.35 -20.48
N ILE A 32 -5.78 -9.40 -20.63
CA ILE A 32 -6.71 -8.63 -19.80
C ILE A 32 -6.79 -9.17 -18.37
N ALA A 33 -6.80 -10.49 -18.18
CA ALA A 33 -6.73 -11.09 -16.86
C ALA A 33 -5.45 -10.69 -16.12
N ALA A 34 -4.30 -10.71 -16.80
CA ALA A 34 -3.03 -10.25 -16.26
C ALA A 34 -3.07 -8.76 -15.89
N VAL A 35 -3.53 -7.87 -16.78
CA VAL A 35 -3.68 -6.43 -16.48
C VAL A 35 -4.49 -6.21 -15.20
N ILE A 36 -5.61 -6.92 -15.03
CA ILE A 36 -6.46 -6.75 -13.83
C ILE A 36 -5.75 -7.20 -12.57
N VAL A 37 -5.11 -8.39 -12.57
CA VAL A 37 -4.38 -8.88 -11.41
C VAL A 37 -3.25 -7.91 -11.05
N MET A 38 -2.42 -7.49 -12.02
CA MET A 38 -1.28 -6.62 -11.74
C MET A 38 -1.69 -5.23 -11.27
N VAL A 39 -2.71 -4.62 -11.88
CA VAL A 39 -3.20 -3.29 -11.47
C VAL A 39 -3.93 -3.35 -10.12
N SER A 40 -4.67 -4.42 -9.83
CA SER A 40 -5.38 -4.57 -8.54
C SER A 40 -4.40 -4.82 -7.39
N VAL A 41 -3.33 -5.57 -7.61
CA VAL A 41 -2.23 -5.74 -6.64
C VAL A 41 -1.50 -4.40 -6.45
N GLY A 42 -1.12 -3.70 -7.54
CA GLY A 42 -0.46 -2.39 -7.45
C GLY A 42 -1.28 -1.35 -6.67
N GLN A 43 -2.59 -1.26 -6.92
CA GLN A 43 -3.50 -0.37 -6.16
C GLN A 43 -3.70 -0.84 -4.71
N GLY A 44 -3.75 -2.15 -4.46
CA GLY A 44 -3.79 -2.71 -3.11
C GLY A 44 -2.57 -2.33 -2.29
N THR A 45 -1.38 -2.53 -2.84
CA THR A 45 -0.11 -2.18 -2.20
C THR A 45 0.01 -0.67 -1.99
N GLN A 46 -0.45 0.15 -2.95
CA GLN A 46 -0.45 1.60 -2.79
C GLN A 46 -1.39 2.04 -1.66
N ALA A 47 -2.59 1.47 -1.54
CA ALA A 47 -3.53 1.78 -0.47
C ALA A 47 -3.03 1.29 0.92
N GLU A 48 -2.29 0.18 0.98
CA GLU A 48 -1.63 -0.27 2.21
C GLU A 48 -0.48 0.67 2.62
N ILE A 49 0.33 1.13 1.67
CA ILE A 49 1.35 2.15 1.92
C ILE A 49 0.70 3.46 2.38
N GLU A 50 -0.40 3.90 1.76
CA GLU A 50 -1.11 5.12 2.16
C GLU A 50 -1.67 5.02 3.60
N LYS A 51 -2.14 3.84 4.02
CA LYS A 51 -2.49 3.56 5.43
C LYS A 51 -1.30 3.64 6.37
N LEU A 52 -0.12 3.13 5.98
CA LEU A 52 1.12 3.31 6.74
C LEU A 52 1.42 4.80 6.92
N VAL A 53 1.28 5.62 5.88
CA VAL A 53 1.50 7.08 5.96
C VAL A 53 0.48 7.76 6.88
N SER A 54 -0.81 7.46 6.74
CA SER A 54 -1.85 8.19 7.47
C SER A 54 -1.77 8.06 9.00
N GLY A 55 -1.17 6.99 9.52
CA GLY A 55 -0.93 6.80 10.95
C GLY A 55 0.39 7.36 11.47
N LEU A 56 1.30 7.76 10.56
CA LEU A 56 2.68 8.14 10.83
C LEU A 56 2.90 9.57 10.33
N GLY A 57 2.73 10.55 11.23
CA GLY A 57 2.76 11.99 10.90
C GLY A 57 3.90 12.36 9.95
N SER A 58 3.56 12.99 8.82
CA SER A 58 4.44 13.13 7.64
C SER A 58 5.65 14.05 7.82
N GLN A 59 5.83 14.62 9.02
CA GLN A 59 6.84 15.63 9.36
C GLN A 59 7.68 15.19 10.57
N ARG A 60 8.04 13.90 10.60
CA ARG A 60 8.69 13.25 11.75
C ARG A 60 10.01 12.58 11.42
N LEU A 61 10.98 12.79 12.30
CA LEU A 61 12.22 12.02 12.38
C LEU A 61 12.18 11.12 13.63
N ASP A 62 12.57 9.86 13.48
CA ASP A 62 12.75 8.92 14.59
C ASP A 62 14.24 8.62 14.78
N ILE A 63 14.78 8.95 15.95
CA ILE A 63 16.13 8.59 16.37
C ILE A 63 16.04 7.36 17.27
N ALA A 64 16.74 6.29 16.89
CA ALA A 64 16.89 5.08 17.71
C ALA A 64 18.37 4.83 18.00
N PRO A 65 18.73 4.17 19.13
CA PRO A 65 20.09 3.73 19.36
C PRO A 65 20.57 2.87 18.20
N GLY A 66 21.83 3.04 17.82
CA GLY A 66 22.45 2.30 16.75
C GLY A 66 22.38 0.82 17.07
N SER A 67 21.86 0.01 16.14
CA SER A 67 21.90 -1.44 16.34
C SER A 67 23.36 -1.84 16.37
N GLY A 68 23.87 -2.21 17.56
CA GLY A 68 25.24 -2.65 17.81
C GLY A 68 25.60 -3.96 17.12
N ARG A 69 25.53 -3.96 15.79
CA ARG A 69 26.09 -4.94 14.86
C ARG A 69 27.42 -4.39 14.31
N GLY A 70 28.29 -3.94 15.21
CA GLY A 70 29.70 -3.83 14.86
C GLY A 70 30.16 -5.19 14.33
N PHE A 71 30.97 -5.19 13.27
CA PHE A 71 31.48 -6.42 12.68
C PHE A 71 32.44 -7.14 13.65
N GLY A 72 31.89 -8.01 14.51
CA GLY A 72 32.66 -8.78 15.48
C GLY A 72 31.76 -9.64 16.37
N GLY A 73 32.17 -10.89 16.63
CA GLY A 73 31.41 -11.87 17.43
C GLY A 73 31.34 -11.60 18.94
N VAL A 74 31.63 -10.37 19.39
CA VAL A 74 31.67 -10.00 20.80
C VAL A 74 30.28 -9.60 21.27
N ARG A 75 29.71 -10.36 22.21
CA ARG A 75 28.42 -10.03 22.83
C ARG A 75 28.62 -8.86 23.82
N MET A 76 28.27 -7.65 23.41
CA MET A 76 28.29 -6.50 24.31
C MET A 76 27.17 -6.59 25.38
N SER A 77 27.33 -5.86 26.48
CA SER A 77 26.36 -5.82 27.59
C SER A 77 24.99 -5.32 27.13
N ALA A 78 23.90 -5.79 27.74
CA ALA A 78 22.56 -5.27 27.46
C ALA A 78 22.44 -3.74 27.68
N SER A 79 23.29 -3.17 28.54
CA SER A 79 23.36 -1.73 28.82
C SER A 79 24.03 -0.90 27.71
N SER A 80 24.87 -1.49 26.85
CA SER A 80 25.60 -0.76 25.79
C SER A 80 24.79 -0.55 24.51
N PHE A 81 23.53 -1.01 24.48
CA PHE A 81 22.60 -0.76 23.38
C PHE A 81 21.71 0.48 23.62
N PHE A 82 21.87 1.16 24.76
CA PHE A 82 21.09 2.35 25.13
C PHE A 82 22.04 3.54 25.28
N THR A 83 22.32 4.18 24.15
CA THR A 83 23.25 5.33 24.02
C THR A 83 22.54 6.67 24.15
N LEU A 84 21.30 6.76 23.65
CA LEU A 84 20.45 7.96 23.73
C LEU A 84 19.92 8.22 25.16
N THR A 85 19.85 9.49 25.53
CA THR A 85 19.31 9.97 26.81
C THR A 85 18.20 11.03 26.64
N GLU A 86 17.45 11.31 27.70
CA GLU A 86 16.53 12.47 27.78
C GLU A 86 17.27 13.79 27.51
N ASP A 87 18.51 13.95 28.02
CA ASP A 87 19.31 15.15 27.82
C ASP A 87 19.64 15.40 26.33
N ASP A 88 19.62 14.35 25.50
CA ASP A 88 19.81 14.47 24.05
C ASP A 88 18.53 14.92 23.35
N ALA A 89 17.36 14.46 23.80
CA ALA A 89 16.06 14.96 23.33
C ALA A 89 15.89 16.46 23.69
N ASP A 90 16.32 16.82 24.89
CA ASP A 90 16.30 18.20 25.39
C ASP A 90 17.30 19.10 24.66
N ALA A 91 18.48 18.58 24.31
CA ALA A 91 19.46 19.31 23.49
C ALA A 91 18.96 19.50 22.06
N ILE A 92 18.43 18.45 21.43
CA ILE A 92 17.81 18.51 20.10
C ILE A 92 16.75 19.62 20.05
N ARG A 93 15.84 19.68 21.03
CA ARG A 93 14.79 20.71 21.11
C ARG A 93 15.34 22.15 21.21
N ARG A 94 16.52 22.34 21.81
CA ARG A 94 17.10 23.68 22.11
C ARG A 94 18.09 24.16 21.05
N GLU A 95 18.84 23.25 20.44
CA GLU A 95 20.01 23.57 19.61
C GLU A 95 19.74 23.42 18.10
N VAL A 96 18.72 22.64 17.69
CA VAL A 96 18.38 22.43 16.27
C VAL A 96 17.20 23.33 15.84
N PRO A 97 17.38 24.27 14.90
CA PRO A 97 16.30 25.10 14.36
C PRO A 97 15.17 24.30 13.69
N GLY A 98 13.95 24.85 13.68
CA GLY A 98 12.81 24.28 12.94
C GLY A 98 12.12 23.08 13.59
N ILE A 99 12.65 22.55 14.69
CA ILE A 99 11.97 21.55 15.52
C ILE A 99 10.80 22.19 16.26
N GLN A 100 9.61 21.62 16.09
CA GLN A 100 8.40 22.06 16.77
C GLN A 100 8.16 21.27 18.06
N TYR A 101 8.44 19.96 18.02
CA TYR A 101 8.12 19.01 19.08
C TYR A 101 9.24 17.98 19.24
N THR A 102 9.54 17.59 20.48
CA THR A 102 10.44 16.46 20.76
C THR A 102 9.86 15.59 21.87
N SER A 103 9.87 14.27 21.71
CA SER A 103 9.53 13.33 22.78
C SER A 103 10.55 12.20 22.88
N ALA A 104 11.10 12.00 24.06
CA ALA A 104 11.69 10.73 24.46
C ALA A 104 10.61 9.64 24.64
N LEU A 105 11.01 8.38 24.40
CA LEU A 105 10.16 7.21 24.55
C LEU A 105 10.90 6.07 25.28
N LEU A 106 10.22 5.47 26.26
CA LEU A 106 10.50 4.13 26.75
C LEU A 106 9.34 3.20 26.37
N ARG A 107 9.63 1.97 25.97
CA ARG A 107 8.58 0.96 25.77
C ARG A 107 8.96 -0.40 26.36
N GLY A 108 7.95 -1.22 26.54
CA GLY A 108 8.10 -2.63 26.89
C GLY A 108 6.77 -3.36 26.80
N ASN A 109 6.79 -4.65 27.05
CA ASN A 109 5.57 -5.45 27.08
C ASN A 109 5.21 -5.76 28.55
N THR A 110 3.92 -5.87 28.85
CA THR A 110 3.45 -6.26 30.18
C THR A 110 2.09 -6.93 30.11
N GLN A 111 1.71 -7.61 31.19
CA GLN A 111 0.35 -8.08 31.37
C GLN A 111 -0.43 -7.02 32.15
N ALA A 112 -1.47 -6.48 31.54
CA ALA A 112 -2.46 -5.65 32.18
C ALA A 112 -3.55 -6.53 32.80
N VAL A 113 -4.00 -6.20 34.00
CA VAL A 113 -5.01 -6.98 34.75
C VAL A 113 -6.02 -6.03 35.37
N TYR A 114 -7.30 -6.34 35.19
CA TYR A 114 -8.44 -5.65 35.81
C TYR A 114 -9.48 -6.70 36.21
N ALA A 115 -9.87 -6.72 37.49
CA ALA A 115 -10.72 -7.75 38.08
C ALA A 115 -10.28 -9.19 37.68
N GLU A 116 -11.12 -9.94 36.98
CA GLU A 116 -10.87 -11.30 36.48
C GLU A 116 -10.20 -11.31 35.09
N ASN A 117 -10.26 -10.18 34.36
CA ASN A 117 -9.73 -10.03 33.01
C ASN A 117 -8.23 -9.72 33.02
N ASN A 118 -7.51 -10.28 32.04
CA ASN A 118 -6.11 -9.96 31.81
C ASN A 118 -5.79 -9.98 30.32
N TRP A 119 -4.88 -9.09 29.91
CA TRP A 119 -4.47 -8.91 28.53
C TRP A 119 -2.96 -8.65 28.44
N SER A 120 -2.30 -9.23 27.45
CA SER A 120 -0.86 -9.01 27.21
C SER A 120 -0.69 -7.92 26.17
N THR A 121 -0.09 -6.79 26.55
CA THR A 121 -0.06 -5.57 25.74
C THR A 121 1.29 -4.85 25.82
N SER A 122 1.47 -3.83 24.97
CA SER A 122 2.60 -2.92 25.04
C SER A 122 2.33 -1.76 26.00
N TRP A 123 3.35 -1.29 26.72
CA TRP A 123 3.31 -0.03 27.45
C TRP A 123 4.33 0.96 26.85
N GLN A 124 3.97 2.24 26.86
CA GLN A 124 4.79 3.34 26.35
C GLN A 124 4.87 4.45 27.40
N GLY A 125 6.09 4.72 27.87
CA GLY A 125 6.44 5.86 28.71
C GLY A 125 6.76 7.07 27.84
N VAL A 126 5.93 8.11 27.90
CA VAL A 126 5.97 9.23 26.95
C VAL A 126 6.02 10.61 27.63
N GLU A 127 6.37 11.63 26.83
CA GLU A 127 6.30 13.04 27.20
C GLU A 127 5.06 13.71 26.57
N ALA A 128 4.78 14.97 26.93
CA ALA A 128 3.57 15.67 26.48
C ALA A 128 3.49 15.81 24.94
N ASP A 129 4.59 16.17 24.29
CA ASP A 129 4.72 16.32 22.84
C ASP A 129 4.42 15.03 22.05
N TRP A 130 4.46 13.85 22.70
CA TRP A 130 4.25 12.57 22.03
C TRP A 130 2.89 12.49 21.33
N PHE A 131 1.85 13.07 21.91
CA PHE A 131 0.50 13.03 21.33
C PHE A 131 0.44 13.78 19.99
N GLU A 132 1.08 14.94 19.90
CA GLU A 132 1.18 15.73 18.66
C GLU A 132 2.06 15.02 17.61
N ILE A 133 3.27 14.57 17.99
CA ILE A 133 4.23 13.90 17.09
C ILE A 133 3.67 12.58 16.51
N ASN A 134 2.77 11.91 17.24
CA ASN A 134 2.12 10.69 16.80
C ASN A 134 0.70 10.91 16.26
N GLY A 135 0.11 12.10 16.39
CA GLY A 135 -1.30 12.36 16.08
C GLY A 135 -2.27 11.45 16.84
N TRP A 136 -2.17 11.39 18.18
CA TRP A 136 -3.12 10.66 19.03
C TRP A 136 -4.10 11.63 19.70
N GLU A 137 -5.39 11.42 19.48
CA GLU A 137 -6.48 12.15 20.13
C GLU A 137 -7.05 11.35 21.31
N LEU A 138 -7.58 12.05 22.32
CA LEU A 138 -8.36 11.46 23.40
C LEU A 138 -9.78 11.12 22.90
N ALA A 139 -10.27 9.92 23.22
CA ALA A 139 -11.67 9.53 23.04
C ALA A 139 -12.53 9.88 24.26
N GLY A 140 -11.96 9.81 25.47
CA GLY A 140 -12.65 10.10 26.72
C GLY A 140 -11.68 10.34 27.89
N GLY A 141 -12.18 11.03 28.92
CA GLY A 141 -11.40 11.43 30.10
C GLY A 141 -10.54 12.69 29.90
N PRO A 142 -10.04 13.29 30.99
CA PRO A 142 -9.25 14.53 30.96
C PRO A 142 -7.84 14.41 30.34
N GLY A 143 -7.32 13.19 30.13
CA GLY A 143 -5.95 12.99 29.62
C GLY A 143 -4.90 13.06 30.73
N PHE A 144 -3.65 13.39 30.37
CA PHE A 144 -2.58 13.69 31.32
C PHE A 144 -2.45 15.19 31.57
N GLU A 145 -2.26 15.58 32.82
CA GLU A 145 -1.93 16.95 33.20
C GLU A 145 -0.40 17.14 33.30
N SER A 146 0.08 18.39 33.24
CA SER A 146 1.52 18.71 33.39
C SER A 146 2.14 18.21 34.70
N ARG A 147 1.31 18.01 35.75
CA ARG A 147 1.73 17.41 37.03
C ARG A 147 1.98 15.90 36.95
N ASP A 148 1.37 15.17 36.02
CA ASP A 148 1.54 13.71 35.92
C ASP A 148 2.97 13.36 35.48
N TYR A 149 3.49 14.09 34.50
CA TYR A 149 4.85 13.95 33.97
C TYR A 149 5.93 14.23 35.02
N THR A 150 5.70 15.21 35.90
CA THR A 150 6.71 15.68 36.88
C THR A 150 6.64 14.97 38.23
N SER A 151 5.44 14.65 38.72
CA SER A 151 5.25 14.02 40.04
C SER A 151 5.52 12.50 40.05
N GLY A 152 5.62 11.86 38.88
CA GLY A 152 5.66 10.41 38.78
C GLY A 152 4.31 9.77 39.12
N ALA A 153 3.21 10.43 38.71
CA ALA A 153 1.86 9.96 38.95
C ALA A 153 1.62 8.61 38.27
N LYS A 154 0.83 7.76 38.94
CA LYS A 154 0.46 6.42 38.44
C LYS A 154 -0.80 6.53 37.58
N SER A 155 -0.76 7.41 36.60
CA SER A 155 -1.84 7.70 35.65
C SER A 155 -1.58 6.91 34.35
N ALA A 156 -2.62 6.39 33.71
CA ALA A 156 -2.53 5.65 32.44
C ALA A 156 -3.63 6.05 31.46
N LEU A 157 -3.31 6.01 30.16
CA LEU A 157 -4.27 6.10 29.06
C LEU A 157 -4.28 4.79 28.28
N LEU A 158 -5.47 4.33 27.88
CA LEU A 158 -5.64 3.05 27.17
C LEU A 158 -5.95 3.26 25.70
N GLY A 159 -5.28 2.50 24.82
CA GLY A 159 -5.77 2.27 23.47
C GLY A 159 -7.07 1.48 23.47
N GLU A 160 -7.87 1.63 22.40
CA GLU A 160 -9.22 1.09 22.32
C GLU A 160 -9.27 -0.44 22.43
N SER A 161 -8.31 -1.18 21.87
CA SER A 161 -8.27 -2.64 22.01
C SER A 161 -8.02 -3.03 23.48
N VAL A 162 -7.08 -2.38 24.17
CA VAL A 162 -6.85 -2.66 25.61
C VAL A 162 -8.08 -2.32 26.46
N ARG A 163 -8.76 -1.20 26.15
CA ARG A 163 -10.02 -0.83 26.82
C ARG A 163 -11.07 -1.92 26.64
N ARG A 164 -11.30 -2.36 25.39
CA ARG A 164 -12.29 -3.39 25.05
C ARG A 164 -11.98 -4.74 25.69
N GLU A 165 -10.75 -5.24 25.64
CA GLU A 165 -10.41 -6.56 26.19
C GLU A 165 -10.41 -6.60 27.73
N LEU A 166 -10.14 -5.47 28.42
CA LEU A 166 -10.15 -5.42 29.89
C LEU A 166 -11.52 -5.07 30.49
N PHE A 167 -12.26 -4.14 29.88
CA PHE A 167 -13.50 -3.57 30.43
C PHE A 167 -14.76 -3.95 29.64
N GLY A 168 -14.64 -4.38 28.37
CA GLY A 168 -15.79 -4.64 27.50
C GLY A 168 -16.63 -3.39 27.27
N GLU A 169 -17.84 -3.39 27.83
CA GLU A 169 -18.80 -2.26 27.81
C GLU A 169 -18.73 -1.41 29.09
N GLU A 170 -17.88 -1.74 30.07
CA GLU A 170 -17.71 -0.95 31.30
C GLU A 170 -16.91 0.34 31.07
N GLU A 171 -17.20 1.35 31.89
CA GLU A 171 -16.49 2.64 31.89
C GLU A 171 -15.08 2.47 32.50
N ALA A 172 -14.06 2.62 31.67
CA ALA A 172 -12.67 2.43 32.08
C ALA A 172 -12.10 3.63 32.87
N VAL A 173 -12.63 4.84 32.68
CA VAL A 173 -12.05 6.06 33.28
C VAL A 173 -12.31 6.11 34.80
N GLY A 174 -11.26 6.43 35.56
CA GLY A 174 -11.27 6.42 37.03
C GLY A 174 -10.97 5.06 37.65
N GLN A 175 -11.01 3.96 36.88
CA GLN A 175 -10.72 2.62 37.38
C GLN A 175 -9.21 2.39 37.59
N THR A 176 -8.86 1.42 38.44
CA THR A 176 -7.47 1.05 38.69
C THR A 176 -7.14 -0.28 38.04
N ILE A 177 -6.18 -0.27 37.11
CA ILE A 177 -5.62 -1.46 36.47
C ILE A 177 -4.24 -1.78 37.05
N ARG A 178 -3.83 -3.05 36.99
CA ARG A 178 -2.47 -3.47 37.39
C ARG A 178 -1.63 -3.78 36.16
N LEU A 179 -0.54 -3.05 36.00
CA LEU A 179 0.48 -3.30 34.97
C LEU A 179 1.64 -4.07 35.62
N GLY A 180 1.74 -5.36 35.33
CA GLY A 180 2.69 -6.26 36.00
C GLY A 180 2.47 -6.30 37.52
N ARG A 181 3.30 -5.56 38.29
CA ARG A 181 3.21 -5.46 39.76
C ARG A 181 2.76 -4.10 40.28
N VAL A 182 2.46 -3.14 39.39
CA VAL A 182 2.21 -1.73 39.77
C VAL A 182 0.77 -1.35 39.42
N PRO A 183 -0.02 -0.81 40.36
CA PRO A 183 -1.35 -0.28 40.08
C PRO A 183 -1.28 1.11 39.44
N PHE A 184 -2.10 1.34 38.41
CA PHE A 184 -2.27 2.60 37.71
C PHE A 184 -3.75 2.95 37.62
N THR A 185 -4.09 4.23 37.79
CA THR A 185 -5.44 4.76 37.58
C THR A 185 -5.58 5.18 36.11
N VAL A 186 -6.66 4.74 35.47
CA VAL A 186 -6.99 5.11 34.09
C VAL A 186 -7.56 6.53 34.09
N VAL A 187 -6.88 7.46 33.43
CA VAL A 187 -7.30 8.88 33.35
C VAL A 187 -7.98 9.23 32.01
N GLY A 188 -8.09 8.26 31.11
CA GLY A 188 -8.71 8.44 29.80
C GLY A 188 -8.42 7.30 28.82
N THR A 189 -9.01 7.43 27.64
CA THR A 189 -8.90 6.47 26.53
C THR A 189 -8.50 7.21 25.25
N LEU A 190 -7.78 6.52 24.36
CA LEU A 190 -7.34 7.06 23.07
C LEU A 190 -8.35 6.72 21.97
N LYS A 191 -8.49 7.63 21.01
CA LYS A 191 -9.27 7.43 19.79
C LYS A 191 -8.62 6.36 18.92
N SER A 192 -9.38 5.32 18.57
CA SER A 192 -8.91 4.19 17.78
C SER A 192 -8.27 4.62 16.45
N LYS A 193 -7.07 4.10 16.18
CA LYS A 193 -6.41 4.14 14.86
C LYS A 193 -6.55 2.83 14.10
N GLY A 194 -6.89 1.75 14.79
CA GLY A 194 -7.00 0.40 14.24
C GLY A 194 -5.65 -0.18 13.81
N GLN A 195 -5.72 -1.24 12.98
CA GLN A 195 -4.53 -1.91 12.48
C GLN A 195 -3.69 -1.01 11.58
N GLY A 196 -2.41 -0.84 11.94
CA GLY A 196 -1.40 -0.26 11.05
C GLY A 196 -1.13 -1.19 9.85
N GLY A 197 -0.53 -0.65 8.79
CA GLY A 197 -0.30 -1.36 7.51
C GLY A 197 0.78 -2.47 7.54
N PHE A 198 0.96 -3.15 8.67
CA PHE A 198 1.63 -4.45 8.80
C PHE A 198 0.75 -5.47 9.55
N GLY A 199 -0.56 -5.19 9.72
CA GLY A 199 -1.48 -6.00 10.52
C GLY A 199 -1.28 -5.89 12.03
N GLN A 200 -0.33 -5.08 12.50
CA GLN A 200 -0.15 -4.78 13.92
C GLN A 200 -1.27 -3.84 14.39
N ASP A 201 -1.93 -4.20 15.48
CA ASP A 201 -2.89 -3.33 16.14
C ASP A 201 -2.15 -2.13 16.78
N GLN A 202 -2.52 -0.91 16.40
CA GLN A 202 -1.99 0.31 17.02
C GLN A 202 -2.71 0.66 18.33
N ASP A 203 -3.90 0.09 18.56
CA ASP A 203 -4.71 0.33 19.73
C ASP A 203 -4.40 -0.67 20.88
N ASP A 204 -3.49 -1.63 20.65
CA ASP A 204 -2.93 -2.52 21.67
C ASP A 204 -1.73 -1.88 22.41
N LEU A 205 -1.99 -0.75 23.05
CA LEU A 205 -1.01 -0.04 23.85
C LEU A 205 -1.62 0.63 25.10
N ILE A 206 -0.77 0.81 26.11
CA ILE A 206 -1.03 1.61 27.30
C ILE A 206 0.00 2.72 27.40
N VAL A 207 -0.44 3.96 27.40
CA VAL A 207 0.43 5.12 27.59
C VAL A 207 0.51 5.46 29.08
N ILE A 208 1.71 5.78 29.55
CA ILE A 208 2.00 6.26 30.91
C ILE A 208 3.05 7.38 30.84
N PRO A 209 3.16 8.26 31.85
CA PRO A 209 4.20 9.29 31.85
C PRO A 209 5.61 8.69 31.91
N LEU A 210 6.55 9.22 31.13
CA LEU A 210 7.94 8.74 31.00
C LEU A 210 8.67 8.58 32.34
N GLY A 211 8.54 9.57 33.23
CA GLY A 211 9.13 9.53 34.57
C GLY A 211 8.58 8.39 35.44
N THR A 212 7.28 8.09 35.33
CA THR A 212 6.66 6.94 36.01
C THR A 212 7.14 5.62 35.39
N ALA A 213 7.21 5.55 34.06
CA ALA A 213 7.68 4.39 33.33
C ALA A 213 9.10 3.98 33.73
N ARG A 214 10.10 4.90 33.72
CA ARG A 214 11.48 4.54 34.11
C ARG A 214 11.59 4.14 35.58
N ARG A 215 10.85 4.81 36.49
CA ARG A 215 10.87 4.51 37.94
C ARG A 215 10.16 3.23 38.34
N ARG A 216 9.16 2.76 37.58
CA ARG A 216 8.24 1.69 38.01
C ARG A 216 8.14 0.49 37.06
N MET A 217 8.33 0.69 35.75
CA MET A 217 8.23 -0.36 34.74
C MET A 217 9.62 -0.82 34.26
N SER A 218 10.57 0.09 34.12
CA SER A 218 11.92 -0.22 33.61
C SER A 218 12.88 -0.85 34.62
N SER A 219 12.44 -1.18 35.84
CA SER A 219 13.33 -1.63 36.94
C SER A 219 14.12 -2.92 36.65
N ASN A 220 13.65 -3.73 35.71
CA ASN A 220 14.24 -5.03 35.36
C ASN A 220 15.12 -4.97 34.11
N ALA A 221 15.10 -3.84 33.39
CA ALA A 221 15.94 -3.63 32.22
C ALA A 221 17.15 -2.80 32.65
N SER A 222 18.37 -3.26 32.35
CA SER A 222 19.63 -2.62 32.73
C SER A 222 19.94 -1.36 31.90
N LEU A 223 18.98 -0.43 31.84
CA LEU A 223 19.13 0.87 31.22
C LEU A 223 20.00 1.77 32.13
N PRO A 224 20.95 2.52 31.56
CA PRO A 224 21.62 3.60 32.26
C PRO A 224 20.62 4.65 32.79
N PRO A 225 20.96 5.42 33.85
CA PRO A 225 20.21 6.59 34.25
C PRO A 225 20.03 7.56 33.07
N GLY A 226 18.84 8.14 32.90
CA GLY A 226 18.52 9.05 31.79
C GLY A 226 18.30 8.37 30.43
N ALA A 227 18.63 7.08 30.27
CA ALA A 227 18.57 6.43 28.96
C ALA A 227 17.13 6.25 28.43
N VAL A 228 17.01 6.35 27.11
CA VAL A 228 15.76 6.23 26.34
C VAL A 228 15.91 5.23 25.20
N GLN A 229 14.81 4.67 24.72
CA GLN A 229 14.84 3.63 23.66
C GLN A 229 14.63 4.21 22.26
N GLN A 230 14.05 5.41 22.19
CA GLN A 230 13.76 6.14 20.96
C GLN A 230 13.54 7.61 21.35
N ILE A 231 13.96 8.52 20.48
CA ILE A 231 13.59 9.94 20.51
C ILE A 231 12.85 10.20 19.21
N SER A 232 11.75 10.95 19.28
CA SER A 232 10.93 11.30 18.14
C SER A 232 10.83 12.81 18.05
N VAL A 233 10.99 13.35 16.85
CA VAL A 233 11.07 14.79 16.56
C VAL A 233 10.02 15.14 15.52
N GLY A 234 9.20 16.14 15.81
CA GLY A 234 8.31 16.80 14.85
C GLY A 234 8.96 18.09 14.32
N VAL A 235 9.04 18.23 13.00
CA VAL A 235 9.58 19.41 12.31
C VAL A 235 8.41 20.24 11.78
N ALA A 236 8.51 21.58 11.83
CA ALA A 236 7.41 22.47 11.43
C ALA A 236 7.20 22.59 9.90
N ASP A 237 8.21 22.21 9.11
CA ASP A 237 8.23 22.30 7.65
C ASP A 237 8.70 20.95 7.05
N PRO A 238 7.91 20.28 6.19
CA PRO A 238 8.33 19.08 5.48
C PRO A 238 9.65 19.23 4.71
N ASP A 239 9.89 20.40 4.10
CA ASP A 239 11.07 20.62 3.26
C ASP A 239 12.36 20.75 4.11
N GLY A 240 12.21 21.11 5.39
CA GLY A 240 13.31 21.18 6.37
C GLY A 240 13.77 19.84 6.95
N LEU A 241 13.06 18.72 6.69
CA LEU A 241 13.35 17.41 7.31
C LEU A 241 14.79 16.91 7.07
N SER A 242 15.33 17.13 5.87
CA SER A 242 16.69 16.68 5.51
C SER A 242 17.78 17.52 6.18
N THR A 243 17.56 18.83 6.31
CA THR A 243 18.43 19.74 7.07
C THR A 243 18.39 19.41 8.56
N ALA A 244 17.19 19.26 9.14
CA ALA A 244 17.01 18.88 10.53
C ALA A 244 17.65 17.51 10.85
N GLN A 245 17.56 16.54 9.93
CA GLN A 245 18.26 15.26 10.09
C GLN A 245 19.78 15.45 10.17
N ALA A 246 20.39 16.19 9.24
CA ALA A 246 21.84 16.43 9.24
C ALA A 246 22.32 17.22 10.48
N GLU A 247 21.52 18.16 10.96
CA GLU A 247 21.81 18.93 12.18
C GLU A 247 21.67 18.08 13.46
N ILE A 248 20.66 17.21 13.55
CA ILE A 248 20.52 16.23 14.64
C ILE A 248 21.70 15.24 14.62
N GLU A 249 22.09 14.72 13.45
CA GLU A 249 23.25 13.84 13.29
C GLU A 249 24.55 14.53 13.77
N ALA A 250 24.78 15.77 13.36
CA ALA A 250 25.93 16.55 13.80
C ALA A 250 25.93 16.81 15.32
N LEU A 251 24.80 17.22 15.89
CA LEU A 251 24.63 17.48 17.33
C LEU A 251 24.88 16.22 18.16
N LEU A 252 24.27 15.09 17.79
CA LEU A 252 24.45 13.83 18.50
C LEU A 252 25.89 13.32 18.39
N ARG A 253 26.53 13.39 17.22
CA ARG A 253 27.97 13.07 17.08
C ARG A 253 28.85 13.91 18.01
N GLN A 254 28.57 15.21 18.13
CA GLN A 254 29.30 16.09 19.04
C GLN A 254 29.08 15.71 20.52
N ARG A 255 27.82 15.49 20.93
CA ARG A 255 27.45 15.16 22.32
C ARG A 255 27.99 13.79 22.75
N HIS A 256 27.86 12.78 21.89
CA HIS A 256 28.36 11.42 22.09
C HIS A 256 29.88 11.29 21.89
N LYS A 257 30.55 12.37 21.43
CA LYS A 257 32.00 12.45 21.19
C LYS A 257 32.50 11.45 20.14
N ILE A 258 31.69 11.22 19.11
CA ILE A 258 31.98 10.29 18.01
C ILE A 258 33.05 10.89 17.11
N GLN A 259 34.19 10.19 16.98
CA GLN A 259 35.32 10.70 16.20
C GLN A 259 34.99 10.79 14.70
N PRO A 260 35.61 11.71 13.94
CA PRO A 260 35.48 11.73 12.48
C PRO A 260 35.88 10.38 11.87
N GLY A 261 35.00 9.80 11.05
CA GLY A 261 35.21 8.49 10.43
C GLY A 261 34.81 7.28 11.30
N ALA A 262 34.38 7.46 12.55
CA ALA A 262 33.71 6.41 13.32
C ALA A 262 32.23 6.29 12.91
N GLU A 263 31.69 5.07 12.98
CA GLU A 263 30.26 4.78 12.82
C GLU A 263 29.43 5.42 13.96
N ASP A 264 28.20 5.81 13.65
CA ASP A 264 27.28 6.40 14.62
C ASP A 264 26.68 5.33 15.55
N ASP A 265 26.57 5.67 16.84
CA ASP A 265 25.93 4.83 17.86
C ASP A 265 24.43 5.13 18.02
N PHE A 266 23.86 5.85 17.06
CA PHE A 266 22.45 6.15 16.86
C PHE A 266 22.10 6.03 15.37
N SER A 267 20.81 6.01 15.03
CA SER A 267 20.34 6.15 13.65
C SER A 267 19.13 7.08 13.62
N VAL A 268 19.21 8.15 12.84
CA VAL A 268 18.08 9.03 12.51
C VAL A 268 17.36 8.45 11.28
N ARG A 269 16.03 8.41 11.32
CA ARG A 269 15.21 7.86 10.24
C ARG A 269 14.11 8.82 9.86
N ASN A 270 14.12 9.27 8.62
CA ASN A 270 13.01 9.97 8.00
C ASN A 270 11.98 8.94 7.53
N LEU A 271 10.80 8.92 8.17
CA LEU A 271 9.73 7.99 7.79
C LEU A 271 9.13 8.32 6.41
N ALA A 272 9.07 9.61 6.05
CA ALA A 272 8.57 10.04 4.74
C ALA A 272 9.48 9.55 3.60
N GLU A 273 10.80 9.48 3.81
CA GLU A 273 11.74 8.93 2.82
C GLU A 273 11.56 7.41 2.63
N ILE A 274 11.39 6.66 3.73
CA ILE A 274 11.13 5.21 3.68
C ILE A 274 9.83 4.93 2.90
N VAL A 275 8.79 5.72 3.17
CA VAL A 275 7.50 5.69 2.46
C VAL A 275 7.70 6.05 0.98
N ALA A 276 8.39 7.13 0.66
CA ALA A 276 8.58 7.60 -0.71
C ALA A 276 9.34 6.56 -1.54
N THR A 277 10.42 5.99 -0.98
CA THR A 277 11.23 4.94 -1.60
C THR A 277 10.41 3.67 -1.85
N ARG A 278 9.59 3.24 -0.89
CA ARG A 278 8.65 2.11 -1.08
C ARG A 278 7.59 2.41 -2.13
N THR A 279 7.02 3.60 -2.12
CA THR A 279 6.01 4.05 -3.10
C THR A 279 6.59 4.05 -4.51
N GLN A 280 7.80 4.60 -4.68
CA GLN A 280 8.52 4.63 -5.95
C GLN A 280 8.86 3.21 -6.44
N THR A 281 9.30 2.33 -5.55
CA THR A 281 9.61 0.92 -5.88
C THR A 281 8.35 0.17 -6.30
N THR A 282 7.25 0.31 -5.55
CA THR A 282 5.94 -0.28 -5.88
C THR A 282 5.41 0.24 -7.21
N LYS A 283 5.56 1.55 -7.49
CA LYS A 283 5.18 2.17 -8.77
C LYS A 283 6.03 1.64 -9.93
N LEU A 284 7.33 1.49 -9.74
CA LEU A 284 8.25 0.92 -10.75
C LEU A 284 7.90 -0.54 -11.05
N MET A 285 7.67 -1.37 -10.04
CA MET A 285 7.24 -2.75 -10.22
C MET A 285 5.88 -2.83 -10.91
N SER A 286 4.91 -2.01 -10.50
CA SER A 286 3.60 -1.93 -11.16
C SER A 286 3.72 -1.53 -12.64
N LEU A 287 4.64 -0.63 -12.97
CA LEU A 287 4.91 -0.21 -14.36
C LEU A 287 5.58 -1.32 -15.18
N LEU A 288 6.57 -2.02 -14.63
CA LEU A 288 7.22 -3.16 -15.28
C LEU A 288 6.21 -4.29 -15.56
N LEU A 289 5.38 -4.62 -14.58
CA LEU A 289 4.37 -5.67 -14.68
C LEU A 289 3.23 -5.26 -15.62
N GLY A 290 2.84 -3.98 -15.62
CA GLY A 290 1.93 -3.39 -16.61
C GLY A 290 2.49 -3.39 -18.03
N ALA A 291 3.79 -3.17 -18.21
CA ALA A 291 4.46 -3.26 -19.51
C ALA A 291 4.47 -4.70 -20.05
N VAL A 292 4.76 -5.70 -19.20
CA VAL A 292 4.66 -7.13 -19.57
C VAL A 292 3.23 -7.49 -19.98
N ALA A 293 2.23 -7.09 -19.20
CA ALA A 293 0.82 -7.34 -19.53
C ALA A 293 0.38 -6.61 -20.82
N GLY A 294 0.90 -5.40 -21.08
CA GLY A 294 0.72 -4.67 -22.32
C GLY A 294 1.34 -5.37 -23.54
N ILE A 295 2.53 -5.97 -23.39
CA ILE A 295 3.14 -6.82 -24.43
C ILE A 295 2.26 -8.05 -24.70
N SER A 296 1.74 -8.72 -23.66
CA SER A 296 0.80 -9.84 -23.83
C SER A 296 -0.46 -9.42 -24.60
N LEU A 297 -1.00 -8.22 -24.32
CA LEU A 297 -2.15 -7.67 -25.02
C LEU A 297 -1.84 -7.35 -26.50
N ILE A 298 -0.64 -6.85 -26.82
CA ILE A 298 -0.17 -6.65 -28.20
C ILE A 298 -0.07 -7.99 -28.94
N VAL A 299 0.50 -9.03 -28.31
CA VAL A 299 0.59 -10.38 -28.91
C VAL A 299 -0.80 -10.96 -29.18
N GLY A 300 -1.74 -10.82 -28.24
CA GLY A 300 -3.15 -11.19 -28.44
C GLY A 300 -3.82 -10.41 -29.57
N GLY A 301 -3.55 -9.11 -29.67
CA GLY A 301 -4.04 -8.24 -30.74
C GLY A 301 -3.50 -8.62 -32.12
N ILE A 302 -2.20 -8.94 -32.24
CA ILE A 302 -1.61 -9.48 -33.48
C ILE A 302 -2.28 -10.81 -33.87
N GLY A 303 -2.62 -11.65 -32.89
CA GLY A 303 -3.44 -12.85 -33.09
C GLY A 303 -4.78 -12.55 -33.77
N ILE A 304 -5.54 -11.58 -33.24
CA ILE A 304 -6.79 -11.11 -33.87
C ILE A 304 -6.52 -10.62 -35.29
N MET A 305 -5.52 -9.75 -35.51
CA MET A 305 -5.21 -9.20 -36.83
C MET A 305 -4.92 -10.29 -37.86
N ASN A 306 -4.07 -11.27 -37.52
CA ASN A 306 -3.68 -12.34 -38.44
C ASN A 306 -4.87 -13.23 -38.80
N ILE A 307 -5.70 -13.60 -37.82
CA ILE A 307 -6.88 -14.44 -38.08
C ILE A 307 -7.95 -13.69 -38.86
N MET A 308 -8.11 -12.38 -38.63
CA MET A 308 -8.97 -11.54 -39.46
C MET A 308 -8.45 -11.41 -40.89
N LEU A 309 -7.13 -11.33 -41.12
CA LEU A 309 -6.56 -11.37 -42.47
C LEU A 309 -6.85 -12.70 -43.18
N VAL A 310 -6.67 -13.84 -42.48
CA VAL A 310 -6.99 -15.17 -43.02
C VAL A 310 -8.49 -15.28 -43.33
N SER A 311 -9.36 -14.81 -42.43
CA SER A 311 -10.81 -14.81 -42.65
C SER A 311 -11.24 -13.93 -43.82
N VAL A 312 -10.60 -12.77 -44.01
CA VAL A 312 -10.82 -11.93 -45.20
C VAL A 312 -10.40 -12.68 -46.46
N THR A 313 -9.27 -13.40 -46.46
CA THR A 313 -8.83 -14.20 -47.64
C THR A 313 -9.74 -15.39 -47.93
N GLU A 314 -10.22 -16.12 -46.91
CA GLU A 314 -11.18 -17.22 -47.08
C GLU A 314 -12.55 -16.74 -47.59
N ARG A 315 -12.93 -15.49 -47.28
CA ARG A 315 -14.24 -14.92 -47.61
C ARG A 315 -14.20 -13.96 -48.81
N ILE A 316 -13.10 -13.88 -49.58
CA ILE A 316 -12.96 -12.94 -50.72
C ILE A 316 -14.17 -12.96 -51.66
N ARG A 317 -14.60 -14.16 -52.07
CA ARG A 317 -15.74 -14.32 -53.00
C ARG A 317 -17.09 -13.89 -52.39
N GLU A 318 -17.27 -14.08 -51.08
CA GLU A 318 -18.45 -13.60 -50.32
C GLU A 318 -18.46 -12.06 -50.26
N ILE A 319 -17.30 -11.44 -50.07
CA ILE A 319 -17.13 -9.97 -50.06
C ILE A 319 -17.38 -9.40 -51.46
N GLY A 320 -16.81 -10.02 -52.50
CA GLY A 320 -17.04 -9.66 -53.91
C GLY A 320 -18.51 -9.70 -54.31
N LEU A 321 -19.23 -10.77 -53.93
CA LEU A 321 -20.68 -10.88 -54.12
C LEU A 321 -21.45 -9.75 -53.41
N ARG A 322 -21.11 -9.42 -52.16
CA ARG A 322 -21.76 -8.31 -51.44
C ARG A 322 -21.56 -6.97 -52.13
N MET A 323 -20.35 -6.68 -52.62
CA MET A 323 -20.05 -5.43 -53.32
C MET A 323 -20.73 -5.36 -54.69
N ALA A 324 -20.80 -6.48 -55.43
CA ALA A 324 -21.53 -6.57 -56.70
C ALA A 324 -23.05 -6.34 -56.55
N VAL A 325 -23.63 -6.69 -55.41
CA VAL A 325 -25.05 -6.42 -55.06
C VAL A 325 -25.24 -5.01 -54.43
N GLY A 326 -24.18 -4.20 -54.36
CA GLY A 326 -24.25 -2.77 -53.99
C GLY A 326 -23.81 -2.41 -52.58
N ALA A 327 -23.19 -3.32 -51.80
CA ALA A 327 -22.63 -2.96 -50.49
C ALA A 327 -21.40 -2.04 -50.65
N GLY A 328 -21.40 -0.90 -49.94
CA GLY A 328 -20.30 0.06 -50.04
C GLY A 328 -19.05 -0.37 -49.25
N PRO A 329 -17.85 0.11 -49.61
CA PRO A 329 -16.61 -0.11 -48.84
C PRO A 329 -16.74 0.20 -47.34
N ARG A 330 -17.56 1.21 -47.00
CA ARG A 330 -17.82 1.59 -45.60
C ARG A 330 -18.61 0.54 -44.83
N ASP A 331 -19.51 -0.20 -45.49
CA ASP A 331 -20.31 -1.26 -44.87
C ASP A 331 -19.45 -2.52 -44.64
N ILE A 332 -18.65 -2.92 -45.63
CA ILE A 332 -17.67 -4.02 -45.51
C ILE A 332 -16.69 -3.73 -44.36
N ARG A 333 -16.12 -2.51 -44.30
CA ARG A 333 -15.22 -2.12 -43.20
C ARG A 333 -15.92 -2.16 -41.83
N ARG A 334 -17.18 -1.71 -41.73
CA ARG A 334 -17.95 -1.75 -40.48
C ARG A 334 -18.24 -3.18 -40.04
N GLN A 335 -18.55 -4.09 -40.98
CA GLN A 335 -18.77 -5.51 -40.68
C GLN A 335 -17.51 -6.14 -40.07
N PHE A 336 -16.37 -6.10 -40.77
CA PHE A 336 -15.15 -6.75 -40.28
C PHE A 336 -14.58 -6.09 -39.02
N LEU A 337 -14.73 -4.77 -38.86
CA LEU A 337 -14.34 -4.10 -37.62
C LEU A 337 -15.23 -4.53 -36.44
N ALA A 338 -16.54 -4.71 -36.66
CA ALA A 338 -17.45 -5.21 -35.64
C ALA A 338 -17.21 -6.70 -35.31
N GLU A 339 -16.86 -7.54 -36.30
CA GLU A 339 -16.40 -8.92 -36.07
C GLU A 339 -15.17 -8.94 -35.14
N ALA A 340 -14.14 -8.13 -35.42
CA ALA A 340 -12.94 -8.01 -34.58
C ALA A 340 -13.22 -7.44 -33.18
N MET A 341 -14.06 -6.40 -33.08
CA MET A 341 -14.47 -5.81 -31.81
C MET A 341 -15.28 -6.81 -30.97
N LEU A 342 -16.15 -7.63 -31.58
CA LEU A 342 -16.94 -8.64 -30.88
C LEU A 342 -16.04 -9.75 -30.29
N ILE A 343 -15.03 -10.23 -31.03
CA ILE A 343 -14.01 -11.17 -30.52
C ILE A 343 -13.30 -10.56 -29.31
N SER A 344 -12.83 -9.32 -29.44
CA SER A 344 -12.07 -8.65 -28.38
C SER A 344 -12.94 -8.34 -27.15
N LEU A 345 -14.21 -8.00 -27.33
CA LEU A 345 -15.17 -7.75 -26.26
C LEU A 345 -15.50 -9.03 -25.48
N ILE A 346 -15.80 -10.14 -26.19
CA ILE A 346 -16.05 -11.45 -25.56
C ILE A 346 -14.81 -11.91 -24.80
N GLY A 347 -13.63 -11.84 -25.42
CA GLY A 347 -12.36 -12.13 -24.77
C GLY A 347 -12.07 -11.19 -23.59
N GLY A 348 -12.49 -9.93 -23.68
CA GLY A 348 -12.40 -8.95 -22.59
C GLY A 348 -13.29 -9.25 -21.41
N VAL A 349 -14.56 -9.62 -21.63
CA VAL A 349 -15.48 -10.02 -20.56
C VAL A 349 -14.98 -11.29 -19.85
N ILE A 350 -14.51 -12.29 -20.61
CA ILE A 350 -13.95 -13.53 -20.03
C ILE A 350 -12.63 -13.23 -19.30
N GLY A 351 -11.75 -12.41 -19.87
CA GLY A 351 -10.51 -11.93 -19.22
C GLY A 351 -10.78 -11.11 -17.96
N ILE A 352 -11.85 -10.31 -17.93
CA ILE A 352 -12.31 -9.59 -16.74
C ILE A 352 -12.75 -10.56 -15.65
N ALA A 353 -13.61 -11.53 -15.97
CA ALA A 353 -14.07 -12.53 -15.02
C ALA A 353 -12.90 -13.35 -14.45
N LEU A 354 -12.01 -13.85 -15.30
CA LEU A 354 -10.82 -14.60 -14.88
C LEU A 354 -9.82 -13.75 -14.11
N GLY A 355 -9.65 -12.47 -14.47
CA GLY A 355 -8.80 -11.52 -13.74
C GLY A 355 -9.31 -11.21 -12.34
N ILE A 356 -10.63 -11.05 -12.18
CA ILE A 356 -11.28 -10.87 -10.87
C ILE A 356 -11.12 -12.14 -10.01
N VAL A 357 -11.41 -13.32 -10.56
CA VAL A 357 -11.23 -14.59 -9.85
C VAL A 357 -9.76 -14.81 -9.46
N GLY A 358 -8.83 -14.54 -10.38
CA GLY A 358 -7.39 -14.60 -10.12
C GLY A 358 -6.95 -13.63 -9.01
N ALA A 359 -7.44 -12.39 -9.03
CA ALA A 359 -7.15 -11.39 -8.00
C ALA A 359 -7.70 -11.81 -6.62
N LEU A 360 -8.91 -12.38 -6.56
CA LEU A 360 -9.48 -12.92 -5.32
C LEU A 360 -8.72 -14.15 -4.80
N LEU A 361 -8.24 -15.03 -5.69
CA LEU A 361 -7.37 -16.15 -5.31
C LEU A 361 -6.01 -15.66 -4.80
N VAL A 362 -5.40 -14.66 -5.44
CA VAL A 362 -4.18 -14.01 -4.96
C VAL A 362 -4.39 -13.36 -3.59
N SER A 363 -5.53 -12.70 -3.35
CA SER A 363 -5.85 -12.13 -2.03
C SER A 363 -6.10 -13.16 -0.94
N LYS A 364 -6.46 -14.40 -1.28
CA LYS A 364 -6.78 -15.47 -0.31
C LYS A 364 -5.60 -16.39 -0.02
N PHE A 365 -4.78 -16.69 -1.03
CA PHE A 365 -3.65 -17.62 -0.93
C PHE A 365 -2.29 -16.92 -0.94
N GLY A 366 -2.20 -15.72 -1.50
CA GLY A 366 -1.04 -14.84 -1.38
C GLY A 366 -1.23 -13.84 -0.25
N SER A 367 -0.15 -13.49 0.43
CA SER A 367 -0.12 -12.41 1.43
C SER A 367 -0.02 -11.03 0.76
N LEU A 368 -0.70 -10.81 -0.36
CA LEU A 368 -0.62 -9.59 -1.16
C LEU A 368 -1.93 -8.80 -1.05
N PRO A 369 -1.87 -7.48 -0.81
CA PRO A 369 -3.05 -6.63 -0.81
C PRO A 369 -3.61 -6.51 -2.23
N VAL A 370 -4.93 -6.66 -2.36
CA VAL A 370 -5.63 -6.57 -3.65
C VAL A 370 -6.79 -5.58 -3.52
N ALA A 371 -6.75 -4.50 -4.31
CA ALA A 371 -7.83 -3.52 -4.41
C ALA A 371 -8.57 -3.69 -5.75
N LEU A 372 -9.74 -4.34 -5.71
CA LEU A 372 -10.65 -4.40 -6.85
C LEU A 372 -11.57 -3.16 -6.84
N ASN A 373 -11.37 -2.27 -7.82
CA ASN A 373 -12.16 -1.05 -7.98
C ASN A 373 -12.75 -1.00 -9.41
N GLY A 374 -13.94 -0.40 -9.56
CA GLY A 374 -14.56 -0.15 -10.87
C GLY A 374 -13.65 0.61 -11.86
N LYS A 375 -12.69 1.42 -11.36
CA LYS A 375 -11.64 2.02 -12.19
C LYS A 375 -10.76 0.99 -12.91
N VAL A 376 -10.40 -0.12 -12.25
CA VAL A 376 -9.58 -1.20 -12.84
C VAL A 376 -10.38 -1.95 -13.91
N ILE A 377 -11.64 -2.27 -13.61
CA ILE A 377 -12.55 -2.95 -14.54
C ILE A 377 -12.83 -2.07 -15.78
N GLY A 378 -13.08 -0.78 -15.58
CA GLY A 378 -13.27 0.19 -16.67
C GLY A 378 -12.04 0.36 -17.55
N LEU A 379 -10.85 0.39 -16.95
CA LEU A 379 -9.57 0.42 -17.67
C LEU A 379 -9.35 -0.86 -18.50
N ALA A 380 -9.63 -2.04 -17.93
CA ALA A 380 -9.57 -3.32 -18.63
C ALA A 380 -10.56 -3.42 -19.80
N ALA A 381 -11.79 -2.94 -19.61
CA ALA A 381 -12.80 -2.85 -20.67
C ALA A 381 -12.39 -1.86 -21.78
N GLY A 382 -11.77 -0.73 -21.41
CA GLY A 382 -11.19 0.21 -22.36
C GLY A 382 -10.09 -0.42 -23.22
N PHE A 383 -9.19 -1.20 -22.61
CA PHE A 383 -8.16 -1.95 -23.33
C PHE A 383 -8.75 -3.01 -24.28
N SER A 384 -9.79 -3.74 -23.87
CA SER A 384 -10.53 -4.68 -24.75
C SER A 384 -11.05 -4.00 -26.02
N ILE A 385 -11.72 -2.86 -25.87
CA ILE A 385 -12.28 -2.09 -26.99
C ILE A 385 -11.16 -1.54 -27.88
N ALA A 386 -10.10 -0.97 -27.27
CA ALA A 386 -8.96 -0.41 -27.99
C ALA A 386 -8.22 -1.47 -28.82
N THR A 387 -7.94 -2.64 -28.26
CA THR A 387 -7.28 -3.76 -28.97
C THR A 387 -8.11 -4.24 -30.15
N GLY A 388 -9.42 -4.46 -29.96
CA GLY A 388 -10.31 -4.90 -31.04
C GLY A 388 -10.41 -3.89 -32.17
N LEU A 389 -10.47 -2.59 -31.84
CA LEU A 389 -10.51 -1.51 -32.82
C LEU A 389 -9.18 -1.35 -33.57
N PHE A 390 -8.04 -1.31 -32.86
CA PHE A 390 -6.73 -1.08 -33.46
C PHE A 390 -6.30 -2.23 -34.39
N PHE A 391 -6.33 -3.47 -33.89
CA PHE A 391 -5.91 -4.65 -34.67
C PHE A 391 -6.96 -5.12 -35.68
N GLY A 392 -8.25 -4.80 -35.46
CA GLY A 392 -9.33 -5.04 -36.43
C GLY A 392 -9.36 -4.04 -37.60
N TYR A 393 -8.79 -2.84 -37.44
CA TYR A 393 -8.86 -1.80 -38.47
C TYR A 393 -8.11 -2.14 -39.75
N TYR A 394 -6.89 -2.66 -39.66
CA TYR A 394 -6.08 -2.99 -40.86
C TYR A 394 -6.74 -4.09 -41.74
N PRO A 395 -7.16 -5.25 -41.20
CA PRO A 395 -7.87 -6.27 -41.98
C PRO A 395 -9.18 -5.75 -42.58
N ALA A 396 -9.98 -5.01 -41.79
CA ALA A 396 -11.25 -4.44 -42.27
C ALA A 396 -11.06 -3.39 -43.38
N SER A 397 -9.98 -2.61 -43.31
CA SER A 397 -9.57 -1.66 -44.35
C SER A 397 -9.07 -2.37 -45.62
N LYS A 398 -8.38 -3.51 -45.48
CA LYS A 398 -7.95 -4.35 -46.62
C LYS A 398 -9.15 -5.00 -47.32
N ALA A 399 -10.10 -5.56 -46.56
CA ALA A 399 -11.33 -6.14 -47.09
C ALA A 399 -12.18 -5.14 -47.89
N ALA A 400 -12.30 -3.91 -47.37
CA ALA A 400 -13.07 -2.83 -48.00
C ALA A 400 -12.44 -2.24 -49.27
N LYS A 401 -11.21 -2.64 -49.62
CA LYS A 401 -10.46 -2.18 -50.80
C LYS A 401 -10.30 -3.27 -51.88
N LEU A 402 -10.93 -4.43 -51.71
CA LEU A 402 -10.95 -5.48 -52.72
C LEU A 402 -11.75 -5.00 -53.95
N ASP A 403 -11.23 -5.26 -55.16
CA ASP A 403 -11.99 -5.05 -56.38
C ASP A 403 -13.04 -6.17 -56.52
N PRO A 404 -14.34 -5.86 -56.74
CA PRO A 404 -15.39 -6.87 -56.91
C PRO A 404 -15.13 -7.85 -58.07
N ILE A 405 -14.49 -7.39 -59.15
CA ILE A 405 -14.20 -8.19 -60.35
C ILE A 405 -13.06 -9.17 -60.06
N GLU A 406 -11.99 -8.72 -59.40
CA GLU A 406 -10.89 -9.61 -58.98
C GLU A 406 -11.35 -10.63 -57.93
N ALA A 407 -12.18 -10.19 -56.97
CA ALA A 407 -12.70 -11.02 -55.90
C ALA A 407 -13.66 -12.13 -56.39
N LEU A 408 -14.34 -11.93 -57.52
CA LEU A 408 -15.18 -12.94 -58.18
C LEU A 408 -14.40 -13.86 -59.13
N ARG A 409 -13.19 -13.47 -59.53
CA ARG A 409 -12.32 -14.21 -60.45
C ARG A 409 -11.39 -15.21 -59.75
N GLN A 410 -11.09 -15.01 -58.47
CA GLN A 410 -10.37 -16.01 -57.66
C GLN A 410 -11.24 -17.25 -57.43
N GLN A 411 -10.66 -18.44 -57.64
CA GLN A 411 -11.31 -19.74 -57.46
C GLN A 411 -11.29 -20.21 -56.01
#